data_AF-A0AB39EUL2-F1
#
_entry.id   AF-A0AB39EUL2-F1
#
_cell.length_a   1.000
_cell.length_b   1.000
_cell.length_c   1.000
_cell.angle_alpha   90.00
_cell.angle_beta   90.00
_cell.angle_gamma   90.00
#
_symmetry.space_group_name_H-M   'P 1'
#
loop_
_entity.id
_entity.type
_entity.pdbx_description
1 polymer ?
#
loop_
_entity_poly.entity_id
_entity_poly.type
_entity_poly.pdbx_seq_one_letter_code
_entity_poly.pdbx_strand_id
1 'polypeptide(L)'
;MQNLPHLTLQTTPRHFMDRLVTLWILAMVSHATWAQSLGGLSRARTTLQTLKDNLDIILPIAAVIIGVIIFVLYSAEVMRKDDAIRWGIGVLLAGSAAELVVLLWK
;
A
#
# COMPACT_ATOMS: atom_id res chain seq x y z
N MET A 1 -57.82 -17.36 -9.62
CA MET A 1 -56.44 -16.85 -9.73
C MET A 1 -55.99 -16.47 -8.33
N GLN A 2 -55.27 -17.37 -7.65
CA GLN A 2 -54.86 -17.22 -6.24
C GLN A 2 -53.44 -16.63 -6.20
N ASN A 3 -53.30 -15.48 -5.55
CA ASN A 3 -52.03 -14.77 -5.41
C ASN A 3 -51.08 -15.52 -4.46
N LEU A 4 -49.90 -15.88 -4.97
CA LEU A 4 -48.81 -16.46 -4.17
C LEU A 4 -47.95 -15.31 -3.59
N PRO A 5 -47.71 -15.27 -2.27
CA PRO A 5 -46.74 -14.36 -1.70
C PRO A 5 -45.32 -14.79 -2.07
N HIS A 6 -44.57 -13.86 -2.64
CA HIS A 6 -43.16 -13.98 -2.97
C HIS A 6 -42.35 -14.11 -1.67
N LEU A 7 -41.62 -15.22 -1.53
CA LEU A 7 -40.70 -15.44 -0.42
C LEU A 7 -39.48 -14.53 -0.61
N THR A 8 -39.40 -13.47 0.19
CA THR A 8 -38.25 -12.57 0.25
C THR A 8 -37.10 -13.25 0.98
N LEU A 9 -36.09 -13.70 0.25
CA LEU A 9 -34.82 -14.19 0.81
C LEU A 9 -34.12 -13.03 1.54
N GLN A 10 -34.27 -13.00 2.87
CA GLN A 10 -33.62 -12.04 3.75
C GLN A 10 -32.13 -12.37 3.84
N THR A 11 -31.30 -11.42 3.41
CA THR A 11 -29.84 -11.50 3.37
C THR A 11 -29.20 -11.71 4.75
N THR A 12 -28.32 -12.69 4.81
CA THR A 12 -27.32 -13.10 5.81
C THR A 12 -26.66 -11.91 6.57
N PRO A 13 -26.29 -12.08 7.87
CA PRO A 13 -26.16 -10.97 8.82
C PRO A 13 -24.79 -10.27 8.75
N ARG A 14 -24.81 -8.96 8.50
CA ARG A 14 -23.62 -8.07 8.50
C ARG A 14 -22.85 -8.07 9.83
N HIS A 15 -23.54 -8.31 10.94
CA HIS A 15 -22.96 -8.29 12.30
C HIS A 15 -21.90 -9.36 12.57
N PHE A 16 -21.87 -10.45 11.79
CA PHE A 16 -20.84 -11.47 11.92
C PHE A 16 -19.49 -10.99 11.38
N MET A 17 -19.50 -10.28 10.25
CA MET A 17 -18.30 -9.68 9.66
C MET A 17 -17.73 -8.56 10.54
N ASP A 18 -18.57 -7.72 11.13
CA ASP A 18 -18.11 -6.64 12.03
C ASP A 18 -17.41 -7.21 13.29
N ARG A 19 -17.90 -8.33 13.82
CA ARG A 19 -17.28 -9.01 14.97
C ARG A 19 -15.92 -9.59 14.63
N LEU A 20 -15.78 -10.18 13.43
CA LEU A 20 -14.49 -10.71 12.96
C LEU A 20 -13.47 -9.58 12.77
N VAL A 21 -13.86 -8.48 12.12
CA VAL A 21 -12.97 -7.31 11.91
C VAL A 21 -12.49 -6.74 13.25
N THR A 22 -13.39 -6.60 14.23
CA THR A 22 -13.04 -6.06 15.55
C THR A 22 -12.07 -6.98 16.31
N LEU A 23 -12.26 -8.30 16.22
CA LEU A 23 -11.35 -9.31 16.78
C LEU A 23 -9.96 -9.26 16.15
N TRP A 24 -9.89 -9.09 14.83
CA TRP A 24 -8.61 -8.95 14.12
C TRP A 24 -7.86 -7.68 14.53
N ILE A 25 -8.55 -6.55 14.68
CA ILE A 25 -7.94 -5.28 15.13
C ILE A 25 -7.40 -5.42 16.56
N LEU A 26 -8.17 -6.02 17.47
CA LEU A 26 -7.73 -6.26 18.86
C LEU A 26 -6.55 -7.24 18.94
N ALA A 27 -6.53 -8.27 18.10
CA ALA A 27 -5.41 -9.21 18.00
C ALA A 27 -4.12 -8.53 17.49
N MET A 28 -4.23 -7.60 16.54
CA MET A 28 -3.08 -6.84 16.02
C MET A 28 -2.56 -5.80 17.02
N VAL A 29 -3.45 -5.08 17.69
CA VAL A 29 -3.08 -4.10 18.72
C VAL A 29 -2.42 -4.76 19.93
N SER A 30 -2.93 -5.92 20.36
CA SER A 30 -2.30 -6.67 21.45
C SER A 30 -0.88 -7.15 21.09
N HIS A 31 -0.65 -7.65 19.87
CA HIS A 31 0.71 -8.03 19.44
C HIS A 31 1.70 -6.85 19.43
N ALA A 32 1.24 -5.66 19.04
CA ALA A 32 2.08 -4.46 19.02
C ALA A 32 2.49 -4.00 20.44
N THR A 33 1.59 -4.08 21.42
CA THR A 33 1.86 -3.65 22.80
C THR A 33 2.82 -4.60 23.54
N TRP A 34 2.72 -5.91 23.31
CA TRP A 34 3.68 -6.88 23.86
C TRP A 34 5.07 -6.75 23.23
N ALA A 35 5.16 -6.46 21.93
CA ALA A 35 6.43 -6.22 21.25
C ALA A 35 7.12 -4.92 21.71
N GLN A 36 6.36 -3.88 22.05
CA GLN A 36 6.92 -2.62 22.58
C GLN A 36 7.61 -2.76 23.94
N SER A 37 7.14 -3.67 24.80
CA SER A 37 7.62 -3.85 26.19
C SER A 37 8.98 -4.57 26.30
N LEU A 38 9.34 -5.41 25.32
CA LEU A 38 10.52 -6.30 25.36
C LEU A 38 11.73 -5.79 24.56
N GLY A 39 11.75 -4.51 24.17
CA GLY A 39 12.77 -3.96 23.27
C GLY A 39 12.50 -4.19 21.77
N GLY A 40 11.27 -4.61 21.42
CA GLY A 40 10.84 -4.76 20.04
C GLY A 40 10.81 -3.43 19.27
N LEU A 41 10.71 -2.28 19.93
CA LEU A 41 10.90 -0.97 19.27
C LEU A 41 12.33 -0.80 18.74
N SER A 42 13.35 -1.26 19.49
CA SER A 42 14.74 -1.22 19.04
C SER A 42 14.98 -2.15 17.86
N ARG A 43 14.37 -3.34 17.88
CA ARG A 43 14.42 -4.28 16.74
C ARG A 43 13.63 -3.78 15.54
N ALA A 44 12.42 -3.29 15.75
CA ALA A 44 11.58 -2.70 14.71
C ALA A 44 12.28 -1.49 14.07
N ARG A 45 12.93 -0.63 14.87
CA ARG A 45 13.75 0.47 14.37
C ARG A 45 14.91 -0.04 13.52
N THR A 46 15.63 -1.06 13.98
CA THR A 46 16.75 -1.64 13.23
C THR A 46 16.26 -2.27 11.91
N THR A 47 15.18 -3.04 11.95
CA THR A 47 14.57 -3.65 10.75
C THR A 47 14.02 -2.61 9.79
N LEU A 48 13.35 -1.56 10.28
CA LEU A 48 12.87 -0.45 9.44
C LEU A 48 14.04 0.34 8.85
N GLN A 49 15.12 0.51 9.61
CA GLN A 49 16.31 1.19 9.11
C GLN A 49 16.94 0.38 7.99
N THR A 50 17.17 -0.92 8.19
CA THR A 50 17.66 -1.82 7.13
C THR A 50 16.72 -1.84 5.93
N LEU A 51 15.41 -1.91 6.16
CA LEU A 51 14.42 -1.89 5.08
C LEU A 51 14.50 -0.57 4.30
N LYS A 52 14.55 0.57 5.00
CA LYS A 52 14.69 1.89 4.40
C LYS A 52 15.99 1.97 3.59
N ASP A 53 17.12 1.56 4.16
CA ASP A 53 18.42 1.65 3.51
C ASP A 53 18.47 0.79 2.23
N ASN A 54 17.86 -0.40 2.25
CA ASN A 54 17.69 -1.21 1.05
C ASN A 54 16.70 -0.58 0.07
N LEU A 55 15.62 0.01 0.57
CA LEU A 55 14.58 0.62 -0.26
C LEU A 55 15.11 1.85 -1.00
N ASP A 56 15.92 2.69 -0.34
CA ASP A 56 16.56 3.87 -0.93
C ASP A 56 17.45 3.49 -2.13
N ILE A 57 18.00 2.27 -2.15
CA ILE A 57 18.81 1.75 -3.26
C ILE A 57 17.92 1.09 -4.33
N ILE A 58 16.98 0.23 -3.93
CA ILE A 58 16.19 -0.57 -4.87
C ILE A 58 15.11 0.25 -5.58
N LEU A 59 14.55 1.26 -4.92
CA LEU A 59 13.46 2.09 -5.42
C LEU A 59 13.86 2.86 -6.70
N PRO A 60 15.00 3.58 -6.77
CA PRO A 60 15.40 4.25 -8.00
C PRO A 60 15.74 3.26 -9.12
N ILE A 61 16.35 2.11 -8.80
CA ILE A 61 16.65 1.06 -9.79
C ILE A 61 15.35 0.52 -10.39
N ALA A 62 14.38 0.19 -9.55
CA ALA A 62 13.06 -0.28 -9.97
C ALA A 62 12.33 0.78 -10.81
N ALA A 63 12.41 2.06 -10.43
CA ALA A 63 11.83 3.15 -11.21
C ALA A 63 12.44 3.21 -12.62
N VAL A 64 13.76 3.10 -12.76
CA VAL A 64 14.42 3.07 -14.08
C VAL A 64 13.94 1.88 -14.92
N ILE A 65 13.90 0.68 -14.34
CA ILE A 65 13.46 -0.53 -15.05
C ILE A 65 12.01 -0.38 -15.54
N ILE A 66 11.10 0.08 -14.68
CA ILE A 66 9.71 0.30 -15.06
C ILE A 66 9.61 1.41 -16.13
N GLY A 67 10.43 2.45 -16.04
CA GLY A 67 10.51 3.50 -17.05
C GLY A 67 10.91 2.96 -18.44
N VAL A 68 11.88 2.04 -18.49
CA VAL A 68 12.25 1.36 -19.74
C VAL A 68 11.10 0.51 -20.28
N ILE A 69 10.41 -0.23 -19.40
CA ILE A 69 9.24 -1.05 -19.79
C ILE A 69 8.14 -0.15 -20.36
N ILE A 70 7.84 0.97 -19.71
CA ILE A 70 6.84 1.93 -20.18
C ILE A 70 7.25 2.53 -21.53
N PHE A 71 8.54 2.83 -21.72
CA PHE A 71 9.03 3.33 -23.00
C PHE A 71 8.80 2.33 -24.14
N VAL A 72 9.07 1.04 -23.89
CA VAL A 72 8.80 -0.02 -24.86
C VAL A 72 7.29 -0.20 -25.08
N LEU A 73 6.49 -0.23 -24.01
CA LEU A 73 5.03 -0.36 -24.10
C LEU A 73 4.37 0.82 -24.84
N TYR A 74 4.89 2.02 -24.66
CA TYR A 74 4.47 3.20 -25.41
C TYR A 74 4.84 3.09 -26.89
N SER A 75 6.07 2.65 -27.19
CA SER A 75 6.55 2.45 -28.56
C SER A 75 5.77 1.34 -29.29
N ALA A 76 5.27 0.36 -28.54
CA ALA A 76 4.42 -0.72 -29.05
C ALA A 76 2.93 -0.33 -29.16
N GLU A 77 2.56 0.93 -28.89
CA GLU A 77 1.17 1.43 -28.86
C GLU A 77 0.24 0.67 -27.91
N VAL A 78 0.80 -0.09 -26.95
CA VAL A 78 0.04 -0.82 -25.91
C VAL A 78 -0.39 0.13 -24.80
N MET A 79 0.42 1.14 -24.49
CA MET A 79 0.17 2.10 -23.41
C MET A 79 -0.03 3.51 -23.96
N ARG A 80 -1.05 4.21 -23.46
CA ARG A 80 -1.33 5.60 -23.86
C ARG A 80 -0.29 6.53 -23.26
N LYS A 81 0.04 7.60 -23.99
CA LYS A 81 0.97 8.64 -23.50
C LYS A 81 0.54 9.20 -22.14
N ASP A 82 -0.76 9.34 -21.93
CA ASP A 82 -1.31 9.97 -20.72
C ASP A 82 -1.01 9.13 -19.47
N ASP A 83 -1.04 7.80 -19.60
CA ASP A 83 -0.71 6.88 -18.51
C ASP A 83 0.80 6.89 -18.23
N ALA A 84 1.63 6.91 -19.28
CA ALA A 84 3.09 6.98 -19.16
C ALA A 84 3.54 8.29 -18.49
N ILE A 85 2.96 9.41 -18.90
CA ILE A 85 3.21 10.73 -18.32
C ILE A 85 2.74 10.76 -16.87
N ARG A 86 1.56 10.22 -16.55
CA ARG A 86 1.05 10.18 -15.17
C ARG A 86 1.96 9.39 -14.25
N TRP A 87 2.49 8.26 -14.73
CA TRP A 87 3.49 7.49 -13.98
C TRP A 87 4.78 8.30 -13.79
N GLY A 88 5.31 8.92 -14.85
CA GLY A 88 6.53 9.73 -14.79
C GLY A 88 6.43 10.92 -13.83
N ILE A 89 5.28 11.62 -13.82
CA ILE A 89 4.98 12.69 -12.87
C ILE A 89 4.98 12.15 -11.44
N GLY A 90 4.41 10.95 -11.21
CA GLY A 90 4.43 10.29 -9.91
C GLY A 90 5.84 10.04 -9.39
N VAL A 91 6.73 9.54 -10.25
CA VAL A 91 8.16 9.32 -9.91
C VAL A 91 8.87 10.64 -9.62
N LEU A 92 8.63 11.67 -10.45
CA LEU A 92 9.25 12.98 -10.28
C LEU A 92 8.83 13.66 -8.96
N LEU A 93 7.54 13.57 -8.61
CA LEU A 93 7.01 14.11 -7.36
C LEU A 93 7.53 13.35 -6.14
N ALA A 94 7.62 12.01 -6.21
CA ALA A 94 8.18 11.21 -5.13
C ALA A 94 9.65 11.55 -4.85
N GLY A 95 10.46 11.68 -5.91
CA GLY A 95 11.86 12.11 -5.78
C GLY A 95 11.98 13.53 -5.22
N SER A 96 11.15 14.46 -5.70
CA SER A 96 11.14 15.84 -5.20
C SER A 96 10.72 15.91 -3.73
N ALA A 97 9.71 15.13 -3.31
CA ALA A 97 9.28 15.07 -1.92
C ALA A 97 10.37 14.52 -1.00
N ALA A 98 11.14 13.52 -1.44
CA ALA A 98 12.26 12.98 -0.67
C ALA A 98 13.32 14.07 -0.40
N GLU A 99 13.71 14.84 -1.41
CA GLU A 99 14.65 15.97 -1.26
C GLU A 99 14.10 17.07 -0.35
N LEU A 100 12.80 17.41 -0.48
CA LEU A 100 12.17 18.40 0.39
C LEU A 100 12.18 17.96 1.86
N VAL A 101 11.94 16.68 2.15
CA VAL A 101 12.02 16.15 3.51
C VAL A 101 13.45 16.22 4.05
N VAL A 102 14.45 15.90 3.22
CA VAL A 102 15.87 16.00 3.60
C VAL A 102 16.26 17.44 3.92
N LEU A 103 15.82 18.41 3.13
CA LEU A 103 16.09 19.83 3.35
C LEU A 103 15.32 20.40 4.57
N LEU A 104 14.09 19.94 4.81
CA LEU A 104 13.27 20.40 5.93
C LEU A 104 13.81 19.91 7.29
N TRP A 105 14.46 18.75 7.32
CA TRP A 105 14.98 18.13 8.54
C TRP A 105 16.45 18.47 8.82
N LYS A 106 17.03 19.39 8.05
CA LYS A 106 18.40 19.88 8.16
C LYS A 106 18.44 21.20 8.91
#